data_AF-A0A1I4BGY0-F1
#
_entry.id   AF-A0A1I4BGY0-F1
#
_cell.length_a   1.000
_cell.length_b   1.000
_cell.length_c   1.000
_cell.angle_alpha   90.00
_cell.angle_beta   90.00
_cell.angle_gamma   90.00
#
_symmetry.space_group_name_H-M   'P 1'
#
loop_
_entity.id
_entity.type
_entity.pdbx_description
1 polymer ?
#
loop_
_entity_poly.entity_id
_entity_poly.type
_entity_poly.pdbx_seq_one_letter_code
_entity_poly.pdbx_strand_id
1 'polypeptide(L)' 'MDGDGIPLAFSLFPGNANEQTSLKPLEEKVLSEFECQKFVYCSDAGLGSEKIRNYNHMGERAFIVTQSIKN' A
#
# COMPACT_ATOMS: atom_id res chain seq x y z
N MET A 1 -1.59 -12.28 3.63
CA MET A 1 -1.68 -13.08 4.86
C MET A 1 -2.02 -14.48 4.41
N ASP A 2 -1.46 -15.52 5.03
CA ASP A 2 -1.91 -16.89 4.75
C ASP A 2 -3.30 -17.14 5.38
N GLY A 3 -3.83 -18.35 5.20
CA GLY A 3 -5.14 -18.73 5.74
C GLY A 3 -5.23 -18.72 7.27
N ASP A 4 -4.08 -18.69 7.96
CA ASP A 4 -3.97 -18.76 9.42
C ASP A 4 -3.67 -17.40 10.06
N GLY A 5 -3.54 -16.34 9.26
CA GLY A 5 -3.33 -15.00 9.77
C GLY A 5 -1.86 -14.54 9.77
N ILE A 6 -0.93 -15.31 9.20
CA ILE A 6 0.50 -14.97 9.20
C ILE A 6 0.83 -14.04 8.02
N PRO A 7 1.61 -12.96 8.23
CA PRO A 7 2.08 -12.10 7.14
C PRO A 7 2.91 -12.90 6.12
N LEU A 8 2.60 -12.75 4.83
CA LEU A 8 3.37 -13.39 3.75
C LEU A 8 4.73 -12.71 3.53
N ALA A 9 4.80 -11.40 3.80
CA ALA A 9 6.01 -10.60 3.77
C ALA A 9 5.84 -9.38 4.67
N PHE A 10 6.96 -8.76 5.05
CA PHE A 10 6.99 -7.46 5.71
C PHE A 10 8.11 -6.59 5.12
N SER A 11 7.96 -5.27 5.24
CA SER A 11 8.97 -4.30 4.85
C SER A 11 9.08 -3.24 5.93
N LEU A 12 10.31 -2.84 6.25
CA LEU A 12 10.59 -1.81 7.24
C LEU A 12 11.08 -0.55 6.53
N PHE A 13 10.58 0.60 6.97
CA PHE A 13 10.99 1.92 6.51
C PHE A 13 11.51 2.74 7.70
N PRO A 14 12.40 3.72 7.48
CA PRO A 14 12.84 4.61 8.55
C PRO A 14 11.65 5.34 9.19
N GLY A 15 11.45 5.17 10.50
CA GLY A 15 10.30 5.76 11.21
C GLY A 15 10.34 7.29 11.34
N ASN A 16 11.47 7.92 11.01
CA ASN A 16 11.62 9.37 10.97
C ASN A 16 11.39 9.98 9.58
N ALA A 17 11.10 9.14 8.57
CA ALA A 17 10.80 9.59 7.22
C ALA A 17 9.30 9.78 7.02
N ASN A 18 8.92 10.61 6.04
CA ASN A 18 7.53 10.78 5.67
C ASN A 18 6.99 9.46 5.08
N GLU A 19 5.99 8.89 5.73
CA GLU A 19 5.42 7.59 5.39
C GLU A 19 4.87 7.53 3.96
N GLN A 20 4.39 8.64 3.40
CA GLN A 20 3.91 8.69 2.01
C GLN A 20 4.98 8.29 0.97
N THR A 21 6.26 8.38 1.33
CA THR A 21 7.38 7.98 0.47
C THR A 21 7.62 6.47 0.45
N SER A 22 7.06 5.73 1.43
CA SER A 22 7.26 4.28 1.58
C SER A 22 6.45 3.44 0.60
N LEU A 23 5.31 3.96 0.13
CA LEU A 23 4.33 3.15 -0.59
C LEU A 23 4.82 2.68 -1.97
N LYS A 24 5.44 3.55 -2.76
CA LYS A 24 5.93 3.14 -4.09
C LYS A 24 6.99 2.04 -4.00
N PRO A 25 8.04 2.18 -3.17
CA PRO A 25 8.99 1.08 -2.94
C PRO A 25 8.32 -0.20 -2.42
N LEU A 26 7.30 -0.07 -1.55
CA LEU A 26 6.57 -1.22 -1.03
C LEU A 26 5.83 -1.97 -2.15
N GLU A 27 5.09 -1.26 -3.00
CA GLU A 27 4.36 -1.86 -4.12
C GLU A 27 5.32 -2.50 -5.14
N GLU A 28 6.44 -1.84 -5.48
CA GLU A 28 7.47 -2.40 -6.37
C GLU A 28 8.07 -3.69 -5.80
N LYS A 29 8.34 -3.72 -4.49
CA LYS A 29 8.80 -4.93 -3.79
C LYS A 29 7.77 -6.06 -3.85
N VAL A 30 6.50 -5.76 -3.62
CA VAL A 30 5.40 -6.75 -3.71
C VAL A 30 5.29 -7.33 -5.11
N LEU A 31 5.33 -6.50 -6.15
CA LEU A 31 5.29 -6.94 -7.55
C LEU A 31 6.48 -7.85 -7.88
N SER A 32 7.68 -7.50 -7.40
CA SER A 32 8.91 -8.25 -7.65
C SER A 32 8.97 -9.58 -6.88
N GLU A 33 8.55 -9.62 -5.62
CA GLU A 33 8.72 -10.80 -4.76
C GLU A 33 7.60 -11.83 -4.94
N PHE A 34 6.39 -11.38 -5.23
CA PHE A 34 5.23 -12.27 -5.39
C PHE A 34 4.90 -12.60 -6.85
N GLU A 35 5.60 -11.97 -7.80
CA GLU A 35 5.34 -12.08 -9.26
C GLU A 35 3.84 -11.88 -9.59
N CYS A 36 3.15 -11.09 -8.77
CA CYS A 36 1.70 -10.89 -8.83
C CYS A 36 1.39 -9.60 -9.56
N GLN A 37 0.51 -9.65 -10.58
CA GLN A 37 0.11 -8.45 -11.32
C GLN A 37 -1.06 -7.69 -10.69
N LYS A 38 -1.86 -8.33 -9.82
CA LYS A 38 -3.10 -7.76 -9.29
C LYS A 38 -3.22 -7.96 -7.79
N PHE A 39 -3.20 -6.87 -7.04
CA PHE A 39 -3.46 -6.87 -5.60
C PHE A 39 -4.28 -5.65 -5.21
N VAL A 40 -4.85 -5.71 -4.00
CA VAL A 40 -5.57 -4.60 -3.37
C VAL A 40 -4.70 -4.00 -2.28
N TYR A 41 -4.41 -2.71 -2.39
CA TYR A 41 -3.70 -1.96 -1.35
C TYR A 41 -4.70 -1.46 -0.29
N CYS A 42 -4.44 -1.74 0.99
CA CYS A 42 -5.30 -1.32 2.11
C CYS A 42 -4.51 -0.44 3.08
N SER A 43 -5.01 0.76 3.39
CA SER A 43 -4.34 1.69 4.31
C SER A 43 -5.30 2.62 5.04
N ASP A 44 -4.81 3.25 6.11
CA ASP A 44 -5.46 4.41 6.70
C ASP A 44 -5.29 5.69 5.84
N ALA A 45 -5.91 6.79 6.30
CA ALA A 45 -5.98 8.07 5.60
C ALA A 45 -4.61 8.74 5.34
N GLY A 46 -3.57 8.44 6.14
CA GLY A 46 -2.23 9.01 6.05
C GLY A 46 -1.51 8.72 4.73
N LEU A 47 -1.83 7.57 4.10
CA LEU A 47 -1.33 7.19 2.78
C LEU A 47 -2.40 7.34 1.69
N GLY A 48 -3.47 8.09 1.97
CA GLY A 48 -4.61 8.27 1.08
C GLY A 48 -4.49 9.39 0.06
N SER A 49 -3.32 9.96 -0.17
CA SER A 49 -3.17 11.16 -1.00
C SER A 49 -3.54 10.90 -2.47
N GLU A 50 -4.02 11.94 -3.16
CA GLU A 50 -4.44 11.84 -4.57
C GLU A 50 -3.31 11.31 -5.46
N LYS A 51 -2.06 11.73 -5.20
CA LYS A 51 -0.86 11.24 -5.89
C LYS A 51 -0.68 9.73 -5.76
N ILE A 52 -0.96 9.17 -4.57
CA ILE A 52 -0.90 7.74 -4.30
C ILE A 52 -2.05 7.00 -5.00
N ARG A 53 -3.26 7.55 -4.94
CA ARG A 53 -4.44 6.96 -5.61
C ARG A 53 -4.26 6.92 -7.13
N ASN A 54 -3.75 8.01 -7.71
CA ASN A 54 -3.45 8.09 -9.14
C ASN A 54 -2.38 7.08 -9.55
N TYR A 55 -1.31 6.93 -8.74
CA TYR A 55 -0.27 5.93 -8.98
C TYR A 55 -0.84 4.50 -8.98
N ASN A 56 -1.68 4.16 -8.00
CA ASN A 56 -2.33 2.85 -7.93
C ASN A 56 -3.26 2.60 -9.12
N HIS A 57 -4.09 3.58 -9.48
CA HIS A 57 -5.03 3.48 -10.59
C HIS A 57 -4.33 3.26 -11.95
N MET A 58 -3.25 4.02 -12.22
CA MET A 58 -2.45 3.87 -13.45
C MET A 58 -1.80 2.49 -13.57
N GLY A 59 -1.56 1.81 -12.44
CA GLY A 59 -1.01 0.47 -12.40
C GLY A 59 -2.03 -0.66 -12.48
N GLU A 60 -3.30 -0.35 -12.81
CA GLU A 60 -4.44 -1.28 -12.78
C GLU A 60 -4.68 -1.93 -11.39
N ARG A 61 -4.21 -1.28 -10.32
CA ARG A 61 -4.36 -1.76 -8.95
C ARG A 61 -5.56 -1.11 -8.28
N ALA A 62 -6.26 -1.91 -7.48
CA ALA A 62 -7.34 -1.44 -6.62
C ALA A 62 -6.79 -1.01 -5.25
N PHE A 63 -7.47 -0.09 -4.59
CA PHE A 63 -7.10 0.36 -3.26
C PHE A 63 -8.33 0.60 -2.37
N ILE A 64 -8.15 0.40 -1.08
CA ILE A 64 -9.09 0.72 -0.02
C ILE A 64 -8.36 1.64 0.96
N VAL A 65 -8.87 2.85 1.12
CA VAL A 65 -8.29 3.81 2.06
C VAL A 65 -9.37 4.33 3.00
N THR A 66 -9.08 4.34 4.31
CA THR A 66 -10.00 4.93 5.28
C THR A 66 -10.12 6.44 5.04
N GLN A 67 -11.33 6.97 5.12
CA GLN A 67 -11.58 8.40 5.12
C GLN A 67 -12.20 8.79 6.46
N SER A 68 -11.49 9.58 7.26
CA SER A 68 -12.08 10.14 8.47
C SER A 68 -13.23 11.07 8.08
N ILE A 69 -14.41 10.79 8.63
CA ILE A 69 -15.57 11.66 8.53
C ILE A 69 -15.46 12.63 9.71
N LYS A 70 -15.39 13.93 9.44
CA LYS A 70 -15.55 14.94 10.48
C LYS A 70 -17.03 15.27 10.58
N ASN A 71 -17.58 15.10 11.78
CA ASN A 71 -18.87 15.71 12.15
C ASN A 71 -18.62 17.13 12.65
#